data_AF-A0AAU5X5J6-F1
#
_entry.id   AF-A0AAU5X5J6-F1
#
_cell.length_a   1.000
_cell.length_b   1.000
_cell.length_c   1.000
_cell.angle_alpha   90.00
_cell.angle_beta   90.00
_cell.angle_gamma   90.00
#
_symmetry.space_group_name_H-M   'P 1'
#
loop_
_entity.id
_entity.type
_entity.pdbx_description
1 polymer ?
#
loop_
_entity_poly.entity_id
_entity_poly.type
_entity_poly.pdbx_seq_one_letter_code
_entity_poly.pdbx_strand_id
1 'polypeptide(L)' 'MAVIDTSQGPKATERRFARQVGLPERSLTVHPGSATRWENMTVPNSAFVVELPAGSLSTASVRRFVSAVRAIIAYG' A
#
# COMPACT_ATOMS: atom_id res chain seq x y z
N MET A 1 6.24 2.65 -11.08
CA MET A 1 6.97 1.54 -10.40
C MET A 1 5.93 0.63 -9.77
N ALA A 2 6.19 -0.66 -9.56
CA ALA A 2 5.24 -1.55 -8.89
C ALA A 2 5.78 -1.97 -7.50
N VAL A 3 5.38 -1.26 -6.44
CA VAL A 3 5.86 -1.49 -5.06
C VAL A 3 4.79 -1.20 -4.01
N ILE A 4 5.02 -1.66 -2.79
CA ILE A 4 4.40 -1.09 -1.59
C ILE A 4 5.39 -0.12 -0.96
N ASP A 5 4.98 1.14 -0.79
CA ASP A 5 5.79 2.12 -0.07
C ASP A 5 5.72 1.85 1.43
N THR A 6 6.88 1.57 2.03
CA THR A 6 7.03 1.32 3.46
C THR A 6 7.71 2.47 4.19
N SER A 7 7.71 3.69 3.63
CA SER A 7 8.29 4.88 4.25
C SER A 7 7.51 5.39 5.46
N GLN A 8 6.18 5.23 5.44
CA GLN A 8 5.23 5.76 6.44
C GLN A 8 4.04 4.82 6.59
N GLY A 9 3.32 4.87 7.71
CA GLY A 9 2.08 4.12 7.88
C GLY A 9 2.18 2.82 8.69
N PRO A 10 1.13 1.98 8.61
CA PRO A 10 1.01 0.75 9.40
C PRO A 10 1.88 -0.39 8.83
N LYS A 11 3.11 -0.52 9.35
CA LYS A 11 4.14 -1.47 8.87
C LYS A 11 3.68 -2.92 8.75
N ALA A 12 2.88 -3.40 9.70
CA ALA A 12 2.37 -4.77 9.64
C ALA A 12 1.41 -4.97 8.45
N THR A 13 0.53 -3.99 8.20
CA THR A 13 -0.42 -3.99 7.08
C THR A 13 0.29 -3.86 5.74
N GLU A 14 1.28 -2.96 5.63
CA GLU A 14 2.11 -2.78 4.43
C GLU A 14 2.76 -4.11 4.01
N ARG A 15 3.50 -4.76 4.94
CA ARG A 15 4.20 -6.03 4.71
C ARG A 15 3.25 -7.16 4.33
N ARG A 16 2.10 -7.23 5.02
CA ARG A 16 1.07 -8.23 4.71
C ARG A 16 0.48 -8.01 3.32
N PHE A 17 0.16 -6.76 2.98
CA PHE A 17 -0.39 -6.41 1.68
C PHE A 17 0.61 -6.70 0.57
N ALA A 18 1.88 -6.30 0.74
CA ALA A 18 2.98 -6.59 -0.19
C ALA A 18 3.08 -8.08 -0.53
N ARG A 19 3.09 -8.93 0.50
CA ARG A 19 3.09 -10.38 0.33
C ARG A 19 1.86 -10.91 -0.40
N GLN A 20 0.67 -10.37 -0.11
CA GLN A 20 -0.57 -10.81 -0.76
C GLN A 20 -0.63 -10.43 -2.24
N VAL A 21 -0.17 -9.22 -2.58
CA VAL A 21 -0.17 -8.72 -3.96
C VAL A 21 1.09 -9.11 -4.74
N GLY A 22 2.10 -9.67 -4.07
CA GLY A 22 3.35 -10.11 -4.69
C GLY A 22 4.21 -8.96 -5.20
N LEU A 23 4.11 -7.78 -4.58
CA LEU A 23 4.93 -6.62 -4.92
C LEU A 23 6.06 -6.43 -3.91
N PRO A 24 7.24 -5.95 -4.36
CA PRO A 24 8.34 -5.63 -3.46
C PRO A 24 7.99 -4.46 -2.53
N GLU A 25 8.50 -4.53 -1.31
CA GLU A 25 8.50 -3.42 -0.35
C GLU A 25 9.65 -2.46 -0.68
N ARG A 26 9.40 -1.16 -0.65
CA ARG A 26 10.44 -0.13 -0.74
C ARG A 26 10.10 1.04 0.17
N SER A 27 11.09 1.54 0.91
CA SER A 27 10.94 2.83 1.60
C SER A 27 11.25 3.96 0.62
N LEU A 28 10.24 4.72 0.22
CA LEU A 28 10.41 5.86 -0.69
C LEU A 28 10.65 7.18 0.06
N THR A 29 11.02 8.22 -0.68
CA THR A 29 11.19 9.57 -0.14
C THR A 29 9.84 10.11 0.34
N VAL A 30 9.81 10.58 1.58
CA VAL A 30 8.63 11.26 2.14
C VAL A 30 8.59 12.70 1.65
N HIS A 31 7.67 13.01 0.75
CA HIS A 31 7.51 14.36 0.23
C HIS A 31 6.68 15.25 1.20
N PRO A 32 7.15 16.47 1.52
CA PRO A 32 6.35 17.47 2.23
C PRO A 32 5.03 17.74 1.49
N GLY A 33 3.92 17.83 2.23
CA GLY A 33 2.60 18.11 1.66
C GLY A 33 1.91 16.94 0.96
N SER A 34 2.52 15.74 0.90
CA SER A 34 1.84 14.55 0.35
C SER A 34 0.62 14.15 1.19
N ALA A 35 -0.41 13.60 0.53
CA ALA A 35 -1.64 13.15 1.19
C ALA A 35 -1.34 12.13 2.29
N THR A 36 -0.54 11.11 2.00
CA THR A 36 -0.13 10.07 2.96
C THR A 36 0.58 10.65 4.17
N ARG A 37 1.40 11.69 4.00
CA ARG A 37 2.08 12.37 5.13
C ARG A 37 1.08 13.16 5.98
N TRP A 38 0.20 13.94 5.34
CA TRP A 38 -0.83 14.68 6.06
C TRP A 38 -1.76 13.75 6.84
N GLU A 39 -2.17 12.63 6.24
CA GLU A 39 -3.06 11.67 6.88
C GLU A 39 -2.39 11.00 8.08
N ASN A 40 -1.14 10.52 7.94
CA ASN A 40 -0.41 9.93 9.06
C ASN A 40 -0.06 10.94 10.18
N MET A 41 -0.03 12.24 9.89
CA MET A 41 0.08 13.29 10.92
C MET A 41 -1.23 13.53 11.66
N THR A 42 -2.35 13.34 10.98
CA THR A 42 -3.70 13.57 11.52
C THR A 42 -4.21 12.35 12.27
N VAL A 43 -3.98 11.15 11.72
CA VAL A 43 -4.30 9.84 12.29
C VAL A 43 -3.04 8.96 12.19
N PRO A 44 -2.32 8.75 13.30
CA PRO A 44 -1.07 8.00 13.27
C PRO A 44 -1.23 6.59 12.69
N ASN A 45 -0.33 6.22 11.77
CA ASN A 45 -0.26 4.88 11.16
C ASN A 45 -1.52 4.45 10.39
N SER A 46 -2.24 5.39 9.74
CA SER A 46 -3.47 5.08 9.02
C SER A 46 -3.28 4.81 7.52
N ALA A 47 -2.23 5.36 6.89
CA ALA A 47 -2.12 5.40 5.43
C ALA A 47 -0.75 4.96 4.91
N PHE A 48 -0.73 4.31 3.76
CA PHE A 48 0.47 3.94 2.99
C PHE A 48 0.17 3.94 1.49
N VAL A 49 1.20 3.91 0.63
CA VAL A 49 1.04 3.98 -0.83
C VAL A 49 1.23 2.61 -1.48
N VAL A 50 0.35 2.29 -2.43
CA VAL A 50 0.48 1.16 -3.34
C VAL A 50 0.75 1.72 -4.74
N GLU A 51 1.99 1.59 -5.20
CA GLU A 51 2.37 2.00 -6.56
C GLU A 51 2.08 0.84 -7.52
N LEU A 52 1.18 1.06 -8.47
CA LEU A 52 0.77 0.04 -9.44
C LEU A 52 1.72 -0.01 -10.66
N PRO A 53 1.82 -1.18 -11.33
CA PRO A 53 2.43 -1.26 -12.65
C PRO A 53 1.83 -0.23 -13.60
N ALA A 54 2.64 0.33 -14.49
CA ALA A 54 2.15 1.22 -15.53
C ALA A 54 1.24 0.46 -16.51
N GLY A 55 0.25 1.16 -17.07
CA GLY A 55 -0.71 0.59 -18.00
C GLY A 55 -1.86 -0.16 -17.33
N SER A 56 -2.57 -0.97 -18.12
CA SER A 56 -3.74 -1.71 -17.64
C SER A 56 -3.34 -2.94 -16.83
N LEU A 57 -4.02 -3.16 -15.70
CA LEU A 57 -3.88 -4.39 -14.94
C LEU A 57 -4.60 -5.55 -15.65
N SER A 58 -3.99 -6.73 -15.61
CA SER A 58 -4.69 -7.96 -15.98
C SER A 58 -5.83 -8.24 -14.99
N THR A 59 -6.87 -8.96 -15.43
CA THR A 59 -7.97 -9.37 -14.54
C THR A 59 -7.47 -10.18 -13.33
N ALA A 60 -6.39 -10.97 -13.51
CA ALA A 60 -5.77 -11.70 -12.41
C ALA A 60 -5.15 -10.76 -11.36
N SER A 61 -4.44 -9.72 -11.81
CA SER A 61 -3.88 -8.70 -10.92
C SER A 61 -4.99 -7.97 -10.16
N VAL A 62 -6.06 -7.54 -10.85
CA VAL A 62 -7.21 -6.87 -10.22
C VAL A 62 -7.82 -7.76 -9.12
N ARG A 63 -8.08 -9.05 -9.40
CA ARG A 63 -8.61 -9.98 -8.40
C ARG A 63 -7.70 -10.11 -7.19
N ARG A 64 -6.39 -10.14 -7.40
CA ARG A 64 -5.40 -10.23 -6.31
C ARG A 64 -5.42 -8.97 -5.42
N PHE A 65 -5.43 -7.77 -6.01
CA PHE A 65 -5.53 -6.52 -5.25
C PHE A 65 -6.84 -6.43 -4.47
N VAL A 66 -7.98 -6.75 -5.10
CA VAL A 66 -9.29 -6.75 -4.42
C VAL A 66 -9.31 -7.74 -3.26
N SER A 67 -8.76 -8.96 -3.45
CA SER A 67 -8.66 -9.94 -2.37
C SER A 67 -7.78 -9.45 -1.23
N ALA A 68 -6.67 -8.78 -1.52
CA ALA A 68 -5.78 -8.22 -0.51
C ALA A 68 -6.46 -7.10 0.30
N VAL A 69 -7.19 -6.19 -0.36
CA VAL A 69 -7.98 -5.15 0.32
C VAL A 69 -9.03 -5.75 1.25
N ARG A 70 -9.81 -6.74 0.76
CA ARG A 70 -10.80 -7.45 1.60
C ARG A 70 -10.14 -8.14 2.80
N ALA A 71 -8.94 -8.69 2.62
CA ALA A 71 -8.20 -9.35 3.68
C ALA A 71 -7.58 -8.40 4.70
N ILE A 72 -7.52 -7.08 4.46
CA ILE A 72 -7.19 -6.08 5.48
C ILE A 72 -8.44 -5.80 6.34
N ILE A 73 -9.60 -5.62 5.69
CA ILE A 73 -10.87 -5.28 6.37
C ILE A 73 -11.32 -6.40 7.31
N ALA A 74 -11.16 -7.67 6.92
CA ALA A 74 -11.62 -8.82 7.71
C ALA A 74 -10.83 -9.08 9.01
N TYR A 75 -9.75 -8.34 9.28
CA TYR A 75 -8.89 -8.51 10.45
C TYR A 75 -8.70 -7.19 11.24
N GLY A 76 -9.46 -6.16 10.89
CA GLY A 76 -9.53 -4.88 11.59
C GLY A 76 -10.64 -4.84 12.61
#